data_AF-A0A2S0KQC2-F1
#
_entry.id   AF-A0A2S0KQC2-F1
#
_cell.length_a   1.000
_cell.length_b   1.000
_cell.length_c   1.000
_cell.angle_alpha   90.00
_cell.angle_beta   90.00
_cell.angle_gamma   90.00
#
_symmetry.space_group_name_H-M   'P 1'
#
loop_
_entity.id
_entity.type
_entity.pdbx_description
1 polymer ?
#
loop_
_entity_poly.entity_id
_entity_poly.type
_entity_poly.pdbx_seq_one_letter_code
_entity_poly.pdbx_strand_id
1 'polypeptide(L)'
;MISVIVKGCYPYFSILAFCVIVWRIKAGLWNRRETIVLVCFAGHLLLEILQLIVGDGKWEISRRYLLPAAPLLFGWTAYGLRVLYLQYRFRIPAWCLWSAGCLALAILFFDGMAPSLKNYYSRRKHGELEVIAQAVPAIRANYVGPATDQVPAHRQIYHSHRRPVVWSEFPAVAFFAGGRSEPSPFCDTPDFWILRPNEPEPPARKLLEMNANGFCYILYQAVGTHRNPPEYEHDLRRNLSTLSAGI
;
A
#
# COMPACT_ATOMS: atom_id res chain seq x y z
N MET A 1 0.17 0.10 14.14
CA MET A 1 1.60 -0.30 14.10
C MET A 1 1.84 -1.76 14.51
N ILE A 2 1.60 -2.17 15.77
CA ILE A 2 1.88 -3.54 16.27
C ILE A 2 1.21 -4.64 15.42
N SER A 3 -0.08 -4.50 15.12
CA SER A 3 -0.81 -5.48 14.29
C SER A 3 -0.19 -5.66 12.89
N VAL A 4 0.39 -4.60 12.32
CA VAL A 4 1.02 -4.66 10.99
C VAL A 4 2.40 -5.28 11.06
N ILE A 5 3.17 -5.01 12.11
CA ILE A 5 4.45 -5.67 12.39
C ILE A 5 4.24 -7.18 12.55
N VAL A 6 3.26 -7.57 13.39
CA VAL A 6 2.92 -8.99 13.62
C VAL A 6 2.50 -9.69 12.32
N LYS A 7 1.70 -9.03 11.47
CA LYS A 7 1.34 -9.57 10.15
C LYS A 7 2.53 -9.60 9.18
N GLY A 8 3.40 -8.58 9.21
CA GLY A 8 4.59 -8.47 8.37
C GLY A 8 5.65 -9.52 8.66
N CYS A 9 5.78 -9.91 9.92
CA CYS A 9 6.70 -10.96 10.32
C CYS A 9 6.14 -12.38 10.13
N TYR A 10 5.01 -12.57 9.44
CA TYR A 10 4.38 -13.88 9.24
C TYR A 10 4.12 -14.60 10.58
N PRO A 11 3.01 -14.32 11.26
CA PRO A 11 2.84 -14.60 12.69
C PRO A 11 3.07 -16.08 13.04
N TYR A 12 2.63 -17.01 12.19
CA TYR A 12 2.84 -18.44 12.40
C TYR A 12 4.31 -18.85 12.43
N PHE A 13 5.13 -18.27 11.55
CA PHE A 13 6.57 -18.54 11.49
C PHE A 13 7.33 -17.79 12.56
N SER A 14 6.94 -16.53 12.82
CA SER A 14 7.51 -15.76 13.93
C SER A 14 7.34 -16.45 15.27
N ILE A 15 6.13 -16.94 15.59
CA ILE A 15 5.88 -17.64 16.86
C ILE A 15 6.80 -18.86 16.98
N LEU A 16 6.91 -19.67 15.93
CA LEU A 16 7.78 -20.85 15.95
C LEU A 16 9.27 -20.46 16.08
N ALA A 17 9.73 -19.48 15.31
CA ALA A 17 11.10 -18.97 15.39
C ALA A 17 11.42 -18.46 16.81
N PHE A 18 10.54 -17.67 17.42
CA PHE A 18 10.71 -17.18 18.79
C PHE A 18 10.74 -18.33 19.81
N CYS A 19 9.84 -19.31 19.71
CA CYS A 19 9.87 -20.49 20.57
C CYS A 19 11.20 -21.25 20.48
N VAL A 20 11.74 -21.43 19.27
CA VAL A 20 13.02 -22.08 19.02
C VAL A 20 14.17 -21.28 19.61
N ILE A 21 14.18 -19.95 19.40
CA ILE A 21 15.20 -19.05 19.94
C ILE A 21 15.21 -19.13 21.48
N VAL A 22 14.05 -18.97 22.12
CA VAL A 22 13.92 -19.02 23.59
C VAL A 22 14.33 -20.38 24.13
N TRP A 23 13.91 -21.48 23.50
CA TRP A 23 14.30 -22.83 23.90
C TRP A 23 15.82 -23.02 23.83
N ARG A 24 16.47 -22.59 22.73
CA ARG A 24 17.92 -22.73 22.58
C ARG A 24 18.72 -21.89 23.58
N ILE A 25 18.25 -20.68 23.89
CA ILE A 25 18.85 -19.84 24.93
C ILE A 25 18.74 -20.55 26.29
N LYS A 26 17.55 -21.04 26.66
CA LYS A 26 17.33 -21.76 27.92
C LYS A 26 18.12 -23.07 28.02
N ALA A 27 18.30 -23.77 26.90
CA ALA A 27 19.06 -25.02 26.83
C ALA A 27 20.59 -24.80 26.76
N GLY A 28 21.08 -23.55 26.73
CA GLY A 28 22.52 -23.25 26.61
C GLY A 28 23.12 -23.61 25.25
N LEU A 29 22.29 -23.83 24.23
CA LEU A 29 22.72 -24.23 22.89
C LEU A 29 22.94 -23.03 21.95
N TRP A 30 22.81 -21.81 22.47
CA TRP A 30 22.86 -20.57 21.71
C TRP A 30 24.29 -20.21 21.31
N ASN A 31 24.51 -19.99 20.01
CA ASN A 31 25.83 -19.74 19.45
C ASN A 31 26.04 -18.27 19.03
N ARG A 32 27.32 -17.86 18.91
CA ARG A 32 27.70 -16.53 18.40
C ARG A 32 27.11 -16.22 17.02
N ARG A 33 27.07 -17.22 16.12
CA ARG A 33 26.48 -17.06 14.78
C ARG A 33 24.99 -16.69 14.86
N GLU A 34 24.24 -17.31 15.77
CA GLU A 34 22.82 -17.02 15.95
C GLU A 34 22.61 -15.60 16.51
N THR A 35 23.53 -15.14 17.36
CA THR A 35 23.54 -13.76 17.85
C THR A 35 23.74 -12.77 16.70
N ILE A 36 24.69 -13.03 15.80
CA ILE A 36 24.93 -12.17 14.62
C ILE A 36 23.67 -12.09 13.77
N VAL A 37 23.03 -13.23 13.47
CA VAL A 37 21.79 -13.25 12.68
C VAL A 37 20.66 -12.48 13.39
N LEU A 38 20.53 -12.63 14.72
CA LEU A 38 19.52 -11.89 15.52
C LEU A 38 19.76 -10.39 15.49
N VAL A 39 21.01 -9.95 15.63
CA VAL A 39 21.38 -8.54 15.55
C VAL A 39 21.13 -7.99 14.14
N CYS A 40 21.47 -8.74 13.09
CA CYS A 40 21.17 -8.33 11.71
C CYS A 40 19.66 -8.19 11.48
N PHE A 41 18.85 -9.13 11.96
CA PHE A 41 17.40 -9.07 11.87
C PHE A 41 16.82 -7.86 12.62
N ALA A 42 17.19 -7.69 13.89
CA ALA A 42 16.69 -6.61 14.73
C ALA A 42 17.17 -5.24 14.22
N GLY A 43 18.43 -5.15 13.79
CA GLY A 43 19.02 -3.94 13.21
C GLY A 43 18.35 -3.55 11.89
N HIS A 44 18.12 -4.51 10.99
CA HIS A 44 17.38 -4.25 9.75
C HIS A 44 15.97 -3.74 10.03
N LEU A 45 15.23 -4.40 10.93
CA LEU A 45 13.87 -4.00 11.30
C LEU A 45 13.84 -2.61 11.95
N LEU A 46 14.81 -2.29 12.81
CA LEU A 46 14.96 -0.97 13.41
C LEU A 46 15.26 0.11 12.37
N LEU A 47 16.18 -0.16 11.44
CA LEU A 47 16.54 0.78 10.38
C LEU A 47 15.36 1.04 9.44
N GLU A 48 14.56 0.04 9.12
CA GLU A 48 13.34 0.24 8.32
C GLU A 48 12.31 1.12 9.05
N ILE A 49 12.09 0.88 10.34
CA ILE A 49 11.22 1.73 11.17
C ILE A 49 11.74 3.17 11.16
N LEU A 50 13.04 3.35 11.38
CA LEU A 50 13.66 4.67 11.42
C LEU A 50 13.56 5.38 10.06
N GLN A 51 13.79 4.66 8.96
CA GLN A 51 13.66 5.21 7.60
C GLN A 51 12.22 5.68 7.33
N LEU A 52 11.22 4.93 7.75
CA LEU A 52 9.81 5.31 7.56
C LEU A 52 9.39 6.52 8.39
N ILE A 53 9.86 6.59 9.64
CA ILE A 53 9.52 7.70 10.55
C ILE A 53 10.30 8.97 10.17
N VAL A 54 11.61 8.87 10.00
CA VAL A 54 12.50 10.03 9.81
C VAL A 54 12.57 10.45 8.33
N GLY A 55 12.65 9.49 7.42
CA GLY A 55 12.77 9.78 5.98
C GLY A 55 11.43 10.11 5.33
N ASP A 56 10.42 9.28 5.59
CA ASP A 56 9.11 9.38 4.92
C ASP A 56 8.06 10.15 5.74
N GLY A 57 8.31 10.44 7.03
CA GLY A 57 7.35 11.08 7.93
C GLY A 57 6.10 10.24 8.21
N LYS A 58 6.14 8.93 7.93
CA LYS A 58 4.98 8.03 8.01
C LYS A 58 5.04 7.19 9.28
N TRP A 59 3.94 7.21 10.02
CA TRP A 59 3.73 6.38 11.21
C TRP A 59 3.14 4.99 10.89
N GLU A 60 2.72 4.78 9.64
CA GLU A 60 2.13 3.53 9.17
C GLU A 60 3.14 2.70 8.38
N ILE A 61 3.60 1.60 8.98
CA ILE A 61 4.46 0.62 8.34
C ILE A 61 3.58 -0.34 7.54
N SER A 62 3.77 -0.41 6.23
CA SER A 62 3.11 -1.43 5.40
C SER A 62 3.79 -2.79 5.54
N ARG A 63 3.01 -3.88 5.46
CA ARG A 63 3.50 -5.28 5.51
C ARG A 63 4.67 -5.53 4.55
N ARG A 64 4.67 -4.84 3.40
CA ARG A 64 5.67 -5.00 2.34
C ARG A 64 7.10 -4.64 2.75
N TYR A 65 7.26 -3.74 3.70
CA TYR A 65 8.59 -3.33 4.14
C TYR A 65 9.25 -4.46 4.93
N LEU A 66 8.49 -5.26 5.67
CA LEU A 66 9.02 -6.36 6.48
C LEU A 66 9.31 -7.66 5.69
N LEU A 67 9.03 -7.68 4.38
CA LEU A 67 9.28 -8.84 3.49
C LEU A 67 10.76 -9.30 3.44
N PRO A 68 11.76 -8.40 3.36
CA PRO A 68 13.17 -8.79 3.30
C PRO A 68 13.65 -9.47 4.58
N ALA A 69 12.96 -9.27 5.71
CA ALA A 69 13.26 -9.91 6.98
C ALA A 69 12.68 -11.34 7.10
N ALA A 70 11.72 -11.72 6.25
CA ALA A 70 11.03 -13.01 6.30
C ALA A 70 11.94 -14.24 6.09
N PRO A 71 12.94 -14.24 5.18
CA PRO A 71 13.86 -15.38 5.00
C PRO A 71 14.62 -15.77 6.27
N LEU A 72 14.96 -14.79 7.13
CA LEU A 72 15.66 -15.03 8.39
C LEU A 72 14.76 -15.79 9.37
N LEU A 73 13.47 -15.43 9.44
CA LEU A 73 12.47 -16.13 10.26
C LEU A 73 12.25 -17.56 9.76
N PHE A 74 12.16 -17.76 8.44
CA PHE A 74 12.07 -19.10 7.85
C PHE A 74 13.31 -19.94 8.16
N GLY A 75 14.50 -19.34 8.14
CA GLY A 75 15.75 -19.98 8.51
C GLY A 75 15.74 -20.55 9.93
N TRP A 76 15.37 -19.74 10.94
CA TRP A 76 15.27 -20.24 12.32
C TRP A 76 14.17 -21.27 12.51
N THR A 77 13.03 -21.09 11.82
CA THR A 77 11.91 -22.03 11.90
C THR A 77 12.31 -23.40 11.35
N ALA A 78 12.93 -23.42 10.17
CA ALA A 78 13.42 -24.65 9.53
C ALA A 78 14.52 -25.31 10.35
N TYR A 79 15.44 -24.53 10.91
CA TYR A 79 16.49 -25.05 11.78
C TYR A 79 15.92 -25.67 13.07
N GLY A 80 14.98 -24.99 13.73
CA GLY A 80 14.31 -25.51 14.92
C GLY A 80 13.55 -26.80 14.64
N LEU A 81 12.78 -26.84 13.55
CA LEU A 81 12.09 -28.04 13.07
C LEU A 81 13.07 -29.19 12.79
N ARG A 82 14.22 -28.90 12.17
CA ARG A 82 15.27 -29.90 11.93
C ARG A 82 15.84 -30.46 13.22
N VAL A 83 16.11 -29.62 14.22
CA VAL A 83 16.64 -30.07 15.52
C VAL A 83 15.64 -30.97 16.23
N LEU A 84 14.37 -30.54 16.30
CA LEU A 84 13.29 -31.35 16.87
C LEU A 84 13.12 -32.67 16.12
N TYR A 85 13.15 -32.65 14.79
CA TYR A 85 13.12 -33.85 13.99
C TYR A 85 14.27 -34.79 14.35
N LEU A 86 15.52 -34.33 14.33
CA LEU A 86 16.66 -35.20 14.64
C LEU A 86 16.59 -35.81 16.05
N GLN A 87 16.08 -35.05 17.02
CA GLN A 87 15.98 -35.49 18.41
C GLN A 87 14.83 -36.47 18.67
N TYR A 88 13.73 -36.36 17.92
CA TYR A 88 12.52 -37.14 18.16
C TYR A 88 12.11 -38.06 16.99
N ARG A 89 12.88 -38.11 15.89
CA ARG A 89 12.54 -38.92 14.69
C ARG A 89 12.31 -40.40 14.95
N PHE A 90 12.92 -40.96 15.99
CA PHE A 90 12.75 -42.36 16.36
C PHE A 90 11.54 -42.60 17.27
N ARG A 91 10.94 -41.54 17.81
CA ARG A 91 9.74 -41.58 18.66
C ARG A 91 8.49 -41.07 17.95
N ILE A 92 8.65 -40.31 16.88
CA ILE A 92 7.56 -39.73 16.09
C ILE A 92 7.36 -40.58 14.84
N PRO A 93 6.16 -41.13 14.60
CA PRO A 93 5.90 -41.88 13.39
C PRO A 93 5.97 -40.98 12.16
N ALA A 94 6.46 -41.51 11.03
CA ALA A 94 6.74 -40.73 9.82
C ALA A 94 5.53 -39.94 9.31
N TRP A 95 4.31 -40.48 9.45
CA TRP A 95 3.08 -39.82 9.02
C TRP A 95 2.82 -38.51 9.77
N CYS A 96 3.14 -38.41 11.07
CA CYS A 96 2.98 -37.16 11.83
C CYS A 96 3.86 -36.04 11.26
N LEU A 97 5.07 -36.38 10.84
CA LEU A 97 6.03 -35.43 10.29
C LEU A 97 5.63 -34.96 8.90
N TRP A 98 5.15 -35.90 8.06
CA TRP A 98 4.57 -35.56 6.76
C TRP A 98 3.35 -34.65 6.92
N SER A 99 2.44 -34.97 7.83
CA SER A 99 1.28 -34.12 8.12
C SER A 99 1.66 -32.72 8.59
N ALA A 100 2.67 -32.60 9.47
CA ALA A 100 3.17 -31.30 9.93
C ALA A 100 3.81 -30.48 8.79
N GLY A 101 4.59 -31.14 7.92
CA GLY A 101 5.17 -30.51 6.72
C GLY A 101 4.11 -30.03 5.74
N CYS A 102 3.13 -30.89 5.42
CA CYS A 102 1.99 -30.54 4.57
C CYS A 102 1.17 -29.39 5.16
N LEU A 103 0.95 -29.37 6.48
CA LEU A 103 0.25 -28.29 7.17
C LEU A 103 1.04 -26.98 7.09
N ALA A 104 2.36 -27.00 7.31
CA ALA A 104 3.20 -25.81 7.19
C ALA A 104 3.18 -25.24 5.77
N LEU A 105 3.24 -26.10 4.75
CA LEU A 105 3.12 -25.71 3.34
C LEU A 105 1.73 -25.13 3.05
N ALA A 106 0.65 -25.75 3.55
CA ALA A 106 -0.71 -25.24 3.37
C ALA A 106 -0.90 -23.86 4.01
N ILE A 107 -0.35 -23.63 5.21
CA ILE A 107 -0.37 -22.32 5.88
C ILE A 107 0.39 -21.29 5.05
N LEU A 108 1.58 -21.63 4.56
CA LEU A 108 2.41 -20.71 3.76
C LEU A 108 1.73 -20.38 2.42
N PHE A 109 1.13 -21.39 1.77
CA PHE A 109 0.33 -21.21 0.57
C PHE A 109 -0.87 -20.30 0.83
N PHE A 110 -1.61 -20.52 1.92
CA PHE A 110 -2.76 -19.71 2.26
C PHE A 110 -2.39 -18.27 2.60
N ASP A 111 -1.32 -18.03 3.37
CA ASP A 111 -0.89 -16.65 3.70
C ASP A 111 -0.34 -15.91 2.47
N GLY A 112 0.33 -16.62 1.55
CA GLY A 112 0.77 -16.07 0.26
C GLY A 112 -0.39 -15.77 -0.69
N MET A 113 -1.38 -16.65 -0.75
CA MET A 113 -2.54 -16.52 -1.64
C MET A 113 -3.67 -15.67 -1.04
N ALA A 114 -3.68 -15.42 0.27
CA ALA A 114 -4.76 -14.69 0.95
C ALA A 114 -5.05 -13.31 0.33
N PRO A 115 -4.05 -12.48 -0.08
CA PRO A 115 -4.32 -11.24 -0.80
C PRO A 115 -5.03 -11.47 -2.14
N SER A 116 -4.60 -12.47 -2.90
CA SER A 116 -5.19 -12.84 -4.19
C SER A 116 -6.60 -13.39 -4.02
N LEU A 117 -6.81 -14.30 -3.07
CA LEU A 117 -8.12 -14.86 -2.72
C LEU A 117 -9.08 -13.76 -2.25
N LYS A 118 -8.58 -12.74 -1.52
CA LYS A 118 -9.38 -11.59 -1.11
C LYS A 118 -9.88 -10.79 -2.32
N ASN A 119 -9.14 -10.73 -3.43
CA ASN A 119 -9.62 -10.09 -4.66
C ASN A 119 -10.81 -10.85 -5.27
N TYR A 120 -10.86 -12.18 -5.12
CA TYR A 120 -11.95 -13.02 -5.62
C TYR A 120 -13.17 -13.03 -4.69
N TYR A 121 -12.97 -13.18 -3.38
CA TYR A 121 -14.08 -13.35 -2.43
C TYR A 121 -14.65 -12.05 -1.86
N SER A 122 -13.91 -10.94 -1.91
CA SER A 122 -14.39 -9.67 -1.38
C SER A 122 -15.24 -8.92 -2.41
N ARG A 123 -16.55 -8.79 -2.12
CA ARG A 123 -17.47 -7.95 -2.92
C ARG A 123 -16.93 -6.52 -3.13
N ARG A 124 -16.29 -5.94 -2.10
CA ARG A 124 -15.69 -4.60 -2.23
C ARG A 124 -14.57 -4.57 -3.27
N LYS A 125 -13.68 -5.58 -3.28
CA LYS A 125 -12.57 -5.65 -4.24
C LYS A 125 -13.03 -5.98 -5.65
N HIS A 126 -14.03 -6.83 -5.78
CA HIS A 126 -14.65 -7.09 -7.08
C HIS A 126 -15.31 -5.81 -7.63
N GLY A 127 -16.00 -5.05 -6.78
CA GLY A 127 -16.60 -3.76 -7.18
C GLY A 127 -15.55 -2.73 -7.56
N GLU A 128 -14.44 -2.65 -6.81
CA GLU A 128 -13.28 -1.83 -7.19
C GLU A 128 -12.74 -2.20 -8.58
N LEU A 129 -12.60 -3.50 -8.89
CA LEU A 129 -12.15 -3.95 -10.21
C LEU A 129 -13.15 -3.60 -11.32
N GLU A 130 -14.45 -3.71 -11.07
CA GLU A 130 -15.49 -3.29 -12.02
C GLU A 130 -15.45 -1.78 -12.29
N VAL A 131 -15.30 -0.96 -11.25
CA VAL A 131 -15.11 0.49 -11.38
C VAL A 131 -13.85 0.80 -12.16
N ILE A 132 -12.73 0.14 -11.87
CA ILE A 132 -11.48 0.31 -12.62
C ILE A 132 -11.67 -0.04 -14.10
N ALA A 133 -12.32 -1.17 -14.40
CA ALA A 133 -12.52 -1.65 -15.77
C ALA A 133 -13.38 -0.68 -16.61
N GLN A 134 -14.34 0.02 -15.99
CA GLN A 134 -15.20 1.00 -16.65
C GLN A 134 -14.57 2.40 -16.70
N ALA A 135 -14.00 2.87 -15.58
CA ALA A 135 -13.46 4.23 -15.46
C ALA A 135 -12.17 4.43 -16.27
N VAL A 136 -11.25 3.45 -16.27
CA VAL A 136 -9.93 3.62 -16.92
C VAL A 136 -10.05 3.89 -18.42
N PRO A 137 -10.83 3.12 -19.21
CA PRO A 137 -11.03 3.42 -20.63
C PRO A 137 -11.68 4.80 -20.84
N ALA A 138 -12.68 5.15 -20.02
CA ALA A 138 -13.36 6.44 -20.13
C ALA A 138 -12.42 7.62 -19.85
N ILE A 139 -11.59 7.53 -18.81
CA ILE A 139 -10.58 8.55 -18.48
C ILE A 139 -9.57 8.67 -19.63
N ARG A 140 -9.04 7.55 -20.12
CA ARG A 140 -8.05 7.56 -21.22
C ARG A 140 -8.61 8.13 -22.52
N ALA A 141 -9.89 7.91 -22.81
CA ALA A 141 -10.55 8.43 -24.00
C ALA A 141 -10.86 9.93 -23.92
N ASN A 142 -11.12 10.45 -22.72
CA ASN A 142 -11.56 11.85 -22.52
C ASN A 142 -10.46 12.77 -21.98
N TYR A 143 -9.32 12.22 -21.56
CA TYR A 143 -8.20 13.04 -21.08
C TYR A 143 -7.46 13.69 -22.25
N VAL A 144 -7.60 15.00 -22.34
CA VAL A 144 -6.78 15.84 -23.20
C VAL A 144 -5.69 16.41 -22.31
N GLY A 145 -4.43 16.04 -22.58
CA GLY A 145 -3.29 16.59 -21.86
C GLY A 145 -3.20 18.12 -21.97
N PRO A 146 -2.27 18.75 -21.25
CA PRO A 146 -2.09 20.20 -21.32
C PRO A 146 -1.79 20.64 -22.75
N ALA A 147 -2.40 21.73 -23.22
CA ALA A 147 -2.15 22.29 -24.56
C ALA A 147 -0.71 22.80 -24.72
N THR A 148 -0.04 23.10 -23.62
CA THR A 148 1.31 23.66 -23.59
C THR A 148 2.19 22.90 -22.62
N ASP A 149 3.47 22.76 -22.97
CA ASP A 149 4.49 22.16 -22.10
C ASP A 149 4.90 23.08 -20.94
N GLN A 150 4.46 24.34 -20.97
CA GLN A 150 4.69 25.31 -19.92
C GLN A 150 3.65 25.15 -18.83
N VAL A 151 3.95 24.24 -17.92
CA VAL A 151 3.13 24.07 -16.72
C VAL A 151 3.91 24.61 -15.52
N PRO A 152 3.34 25.52 -14.72
CA PRO A 152 4.07 26.14 -13.62
C PRO A 152 4.57 25.06 -12.66
N ALA A 153 5.90 24.95 -12.55
CA ALA A 153 6.54 23.99 -11.68
C ALA A 153 6.26 24.39 -10.22
N HIS A 154 5.50 23.57 -9.51
CA HIS A 154 5.33 23.75 -8.07
C HIS A 154 6.63 23.32 -7.37
N ARG A 155 7.29 24.26 -6.68
CA ARG A 155 8.59 24.02 -6.02
C ARG A 155 8.55 22.91 -4.95
N GLN A 156 7.38 22.63 -4.39
CA GLN A 156 7.21 21.66 -3.31
C GLN A 156 6.68 20.30 -3.78
N ILE A 157 6.09 20.22 -4.97
CA ILE A 157 5.45 19.00 -5.48
C ILE A 157 5.77 18.85 -6.97
N TYR A 158 6.46 17.76 -7.32
CA TYR A 158 6.68 17.42 -8.72
C TYR A 158 5.38 16.87 -9.32
N HIS A 159 4.80 17.60 -10.27
CA HIS A 159 3.66 17.13 -11.06
C HIS A 159 4.13 16.90 -12.49
N SER A 160 3.90 15.69 -13.01
CA SER A 160 4.29 15.40 -14.40
C SER A 160 3.39 16.12 -15.43
N HIS A 161 2.27 16.74 -14.99
CA HIS A 161 1.24 17.53 -15.70
C HIS A 161 0.69 17.03 -17.04
N ARG A 162 1.33 16.05 -17.66
CA ARG A 162 0.98 15.34 -18.88
C ARG A 162 0.14 14.09 -18.60
N ARG A 163 -0.17 13.81 -17.34
CA ARG A 163 -0.88 12.61 -16.88
C ARG A 163 -2.11 13.02 -16.08
N PRO A 164 -3.23 12.29 -16.21
CA PRO A 164 -4.48 12.66 -15.55
C PRO A 164 -4.32 12.62 -14.03
N VAL A 165 -4.85 13.62 -13.35
CA VAL A 165 -5.03 13.62 -11.90
C VAL A 165 -6.44 13.12 -11.61
N VAL A 166 -6.55 12.02 -10.87
CA VAL A 166 -7.83 11.37 -10.60
C VAL A 166 -8.03 11.32 -9.09
N TRP A 167 -9.17 11.81 -8.63
CA TRP A 167 -9.64 11.59 -7.27
C TRP A 167 -10.64 10.44 -7.25
N SER A 168 -10.42 9.46 -6.37
CA SER A 168 -11.29 8.31 -6.18
C SER A 168 -11.00 7.66 -4.83
N GLU A 169 -12.01 7.02 -4.23
CA GLU A 169 -11.77 6.11 -3.10
C GLU A 169 -10.90 4.89 -3.47
N PHE A 170 -10.67 4.66 -4.76
CA PHE A 170 -9.84 3.59 -5.31
C PHE A 170 -8.60 4.18 -6.01
N PRO A 171 -7.46 4.36 -5.31
CA PRO A 171 -6.22 4.91 -5.88
C PRO A 171 -5.70 4.14 -7.10
N ALA A 172 -6.05 2.86 -7.21
CA ALA A 172 -5.68 1.99 -8.32
C ALA A 172 -6.23 2.50 -9.66
N VAL A 173 -7.39 3.18 -9.68
CA VAL A 173 -7.96 3.74 -10.93
C VAL A 173 -7.00 4.74 -11.55
N ALA A 174 -6.46 5.66 -10.75
CA ALA A 174 -5.51 6.66 -11.22
C ALA A 174 -4.23 6.00 -11.76
N PHE A 175 -3.71 5.00 -11.04
CA PHE A 175 -2.54 4.23 -11.47
C PHE A 175 -2.77 3.56 -12.83
N PHE A 176 -3.89 2.86 -13.01
CA PHE A 176 -4.21 2.19 -14.27
C PHE A 176 -4.57 3.17 -15.40
N ALA A 177 -5.08 4.36 -15.10
CA ALA A 177 -5.23 5.43 -16.07
C ALA A 177 -3.89 6.02 -16.54
N GLY A 178 -2.75 5.62 -15.94
CA GLY A 178 -1.44 6.23 -16.19
C GLY A 178 -1.27 7.58 -15.49
N GLY A 179 -2.17 7.87 -14.55
CA GLY A 179 -2.32 9.12 -13.82
C GLY A 179 -1.74 9.09 -12.40
N ARG A 180 -2.07 10.15 -11.65
CA ARG A 180 -1.79 10.29 -10.22
C ARG A 180 -3.11 10.24 -9.44
N SER A 181 -3.11 9.56 -8.31
CA SER A 181 -4.21 9.62 -7.34
C SER A 181 -4.04 10.85 -6.46
N GLU A 182 -5.09 11.65 -6.31
CA GLU A 182 -5.09 12.77 -5.35
C GLU A 182 -5.66 12.31 -4.00
N PRO A 183 -5.02 12.63 -2.86
CA PRO A 183 -5.49 12.24 -1.53
C PRO A 183 -6.73 13.00 -1.06
N SER A 184 -7.04 14.16 -1.64
CA SER A 184 -8.19 15.00 -1.27
C SER A 184 -8.98 15.41 -2.50
N PRO A 185 -10.33 15.45 -2.45
CA PRO A 185 -11.15 15.90 -3.58
C PRO A 185 -11.05 17.41 -3.82
N PHE A 186 -10.47 18.15 -2.85
CA PHE A 186 -10.45 19.61 -2.79
C PHE A 186 -9.03 20.22 -2.78
N CYS A 187 -7.98 19.39 -2.81
CA CYS A 187 -6.61 19.86 -3.06
C CYS A 187 -6.32 19.71 -4.55
N ASP A 188 -5.76 20.75 -5.19
CA ASP A 188 -5.39 20.78 -6.62
C ASP A 188 -6.45 20.17 -7.54
N THR A 189 -7.39 20.98 -8.05
CA THR A 189 -8.52 20.56 -8.91
C THR A 189 -8.21 19.34 -9.78
N PRO A 190 -8.62 18.12 -9.39
CA PRO A 190 -8.32 16.92 -10.15
C PRO A 190 -9.05 16.96 -11.50
N ASP A 191 -8.49 16.32 -12.51
CA ASP A 191 -9.09 16.28 -13.85
C ASP A 191 -10.36 15.41 -13.85
N PHE A 192 -10.40 14.40 -12.98
CA PHE A 192 -11.52 13.48 -12.83
C PHE A 192 -11.84 13.17 -11.37
N TRP A 193 -13.13 13.02 -11.07
CA TRP A 193 -13.62 12.52 -9.78
C TRP A 193 -14.44 11.26 -10.00
N ILE A 194 -14.26 10.27 -9.12
CA ILE A 194 -15.14 9.11 -9.00
C ILE A 194 -15.79 9.16 -7.64
N LEU A 195 -17.06 9.57 -7.62
CA LEU A 195 -17.85 9.83 -6.42
C LEU A 195 -19.04 8.89 -6.33
N ARG A 196 -19.58 8.71 -5.13
CA ARG A 196 -20.88 8.08 -4.93
C ARG A 196 -22.00 9.11 -5.12
N PRO A 197 -23.23 8.70 -5.49
CA PRO A 197 -24.36 9.62 -5.71
C PRO A 197 -24.71 10.53 -4.53
N ASN A 198 -24.33 10.13 -3.31
CA ASN A 198 -24.63 10.88 -2.08
C ASN A 198 -23.52 11.89 -1.71
N GLU A 199 -22.42 11.94 -2.45
CA GLU A 199 -21.32 12.87 -2.22
C GLU A 199 -21.57 14.19 -2.97
N PRO A 200 -21.08 15.33 -2.45
CA PRO A 200 -21.31 16.63 -3.07
C PRO A 200 -20.79 16.66 -4.51
N GLU A 201 -21.64 17.07 -5.44
CA GLU A 201 -21.28 17.11 -6.85
C GLU A 201 -20.19 18.18 -7.12
N PRO A 202 -19.10 17.82 -7.80
CA PRO A 202 -18.07 18.77 -8.18
C PRO A 202 -18.56 19.63 -9.36
N PRO A 203 -17.97 20.81 -9.59
CA PRO A 203 -18.25 21.66 -10.75
C PRO A 203 -17.69 21.04 -12.04
N ALA A 204 -18.30 19.95 -12.48
CA ALA A 204 -17.74 19.02 -13.45
C ALA A 204 -18.85 18.37 -14.31
N ARG A 205 -18.46 17.89 -15.48
CA ARG A 205 -19.34 17.21 -16.43
C ARG A 205 -19.39 15.74 -16.05
N LYS A 206 -20.60 15.23 -15.86
CA LYS A 206 -20.84 13.79 -15.73
C LYS A 206 -20.51 13.07 -17.03
N LEU A 207 -19.61 12.09 -16.96
CA LEU A 207 -19.20 11.28 -18.11
C LEU A 207 -19.89 9.92 -18.14
N LEU A 208 -19.91 9.23 -16.99
CA LEU A 208 -20.34 7.84 -16.93
C LEU A 208 -20.90 7.52 -15.55
N GLU A 209 -22.04 6.84 -15.50
CA GLU A 209 -22.49 6.12 -14.33
C GLU A 209 -22.01 4.67 -14.40
N MET A 210 -21.45 4.19 -13.30
CA MET A 210 -20.89 2.86 -13.18
C MET A 210 -21.59 2.15 -12.02
N ASN A 211 -22.19 1.00 -12.31
CA ASN A 211 -22.73 0.14 -11.27
C ASN A 211 -21.72 -0.96 -10.96
N ALA A 212 -21.33 -1.05 -9.68
CA ALA A 212 -20.38 -2.02 -9.21
C ALA A 212 -20.84 -2.63 -7.88
N ASN A 213 -21.15 -3.93 -7.89
CA ASN A 213 -21.64 -4.68 -6.72
C ASN A 213 -22.78 -4.01 -5.91
N GLY A 214 -23.76 -3.41 -6.61
CA GLY A 214 -24.92 -2.76 -5.97
C GLY A 214 -24.64 -1.35 -5.44
N PHE A 215 -23.43 -0.83 -5.64
CA PHE A 215 -23.11 0.58 -5.43
C PHE A 215 -23.01 1.28 -6.79
N CYS A 216 -23.63 2.46 -6.88
CA CYS A 216 -23.47 3.34 -8.03
C CYS A 216 -22.28 4.29 -7.78
N TYR A 217 -21.47 4.48 -8.81
CA TYR A 217 -20.37 5.43 -8.86
C TYR A 217 -20.54 6.31 -10.08
N ILE A 218 -20.19 7.57 -9.96
CA ILE A 218 -20.30 8.53 -11.05
C ILE A 218 -18.91 9.08 -11.35
N LEU A 219 -18.51 8.96 -12.61
CA LEU A 219 -17.30 9.58 -13.14
C LEU A 219 -17.63 10.98 -13.61
N TYR A 220 -17.00 11.98 -13.00
CA TYR A 220 -17.06 13.38 -13.39
C TYR A 220 -15.72 13.81 -13.99
N GLN A 221 -15.77 14.70 -14.98
CA GLN A 221 -14.61 15.35 -15.59
C GLN A 221 -14.68 16.86 -15.38
N ALA A 222 -13.57 17.48 -15.00
CA ALA A 222 -13.49 18.92 -14.80
C ALA A 222 -13.93 19.67 -16.06
N VAL A 223 -14.88 20.60 -15.92
CA VAL A 223 -15.32 21.46 -17.03
C VAL A 223 -14.44 22.70 -17.02
N GLY A 224 -13.49 22.76 -17.95
CA GLY A 224 -12.75 23.99 -18.24
C GLY A 224 -11.33 24.11 -17.66
N THR A 225 -10.46 23.14 -17.91
CA THR A 225 -9.03 23.24 -17.54
C THR A 225 -8.07 22.91 -18.69
N HIS A 226 -8.15 23.66 -19.79
CA HIS A 226 -6.90 24.32 -20.17
C HIS A 226 -6.66 25.35 -19.10
N ARG A 227 -5.64 25.12 -18.28
CA ARG A 227 -5.21 25.95 -17.16
C ARG A 227 -5.12 27.42 -17.59
N ASN A 228 -6.20 28.17 -17.46
CA ASN A 228 -6.06 29.52 -16.95
C ASN A 228 -5.83 29.35 -15.46
N PRO A 229 -4.76 29.93 -14.90
CA PRO A 229 -4.55 29.88 -13.45
C PRO A 229 -5.80 30.43 -12.79
N PRO A 230 -6.33 29.76 -11.74
CA PRO A 230 -7.45 30.32 -11.01
C PRO A 230 -7.02 31.71 -10.53
N GLU A 231 -7.91 32.68 -10.68
CA GLU A 231 -7.81 34.05 -10.14
C GLU A 231 -7.47 34.10 -8.63
N TYR A 232 -7.41 32.95 -7.95
CA TYR A 232 -6.94 32.78 -6.60
C TYR A 232 -5.49 33.25 -6.37
N GLU A 233 -4.60 33.19 -7.37
CA GLU A 233 -3.25 33.79 -7.25
C GLU A 233 -3.25 35.32 -7.37
N HIS A 234 -4.26 35.89 -8.05
CA HIS A 234 -4.40 37.34 -8.16
C HIS A 234 -4.88 37.96 -6.85
N ASP A 235 -5.80 37.32 -6.12
CA ASP A 235 -6.28 37.82 -4.83
C ASP A 235 -5.24 37.69 -3.70
N LEU A 236 -4.42 36.62 -3.70
CA LEU A 236 -3.32 36.49 -2.75
C LEU A 236 -2.21 37.52 -2.99
N ARG A 237 -1.87 37.83 -4.26
CA ARG A 237 -0.93 38.92 -4.58
C ARG A 237 -1.50 40.30 -4.31
N ARG A 238 -2.80 40.52 -4.54
CA ARG A 238 -3.46 41.81 -4.23
C ARG A 238 -3.44 42.06 -2.72
N ASN A 239 -3.78 41.05 -1.92
CA ASN A 239 -3.78 41.15 -0.45
C ASN A 239 -2.37 41.26 0.15
N LEU A 240 -1.36 40.63 -0.46
CA LEU A 240 0.04 40.81 -0.01
C LEU A 240 0.62 42.17 -0.45
N SER A 241 0.22 42.70 -1.60
CA SER A 241 0.64 44.03 -2.06
C SER A 241 0.04 45.17 -1.22
N THR A 242 -1.21 45.02 -0.75
CA THR A 242 -1.84 45.98 0.17
C THR A 242 -1.29 45.90 1.59
N LEU A 243 -0.81 44.73 2.04
CA LEU A 243 -0.11 44.58 3.32
C LEU A 243 1.33 45.14 3.29
N SER A 244 2.01 45.12 2.13
CA SER A 244 3.37 45.67 1.99
C SER A 244 3.41 47.19 1.71
N ALA A 245 2.29 47.81 1.33
CA ALA A 245 2.19 49.24 1.06
C ALA A 245 1.68 50.05 2.28
N GLY A 246 1.48 49.38 3.43
CA GLY A 246 0.98 49.97 4.68
C GLY A 246 1.97 49.89 5.86
N ILE A 247 3.28 49.78 5.59
CA ILE A 247 4.36 49.95 6.57
C ILE A 247 5.25 51.10 6.11
#